data_AF-A0A395HJ33-F1
#
_entry.id   AF-A0A395HJ33-F1
#
_cell.length_a   1.000
_cell.length_b   1.000
_cell.length_c   1.000
_cell.angle_alpha   90.00
_cell.angle_beta   90.00
_cell.angle_gamma   90.00
#
_symmetry.space_group_name_H-M   'P 1'
#
loop_
_entity.id
_entity.type
_entity.pdbx_description
1 polymer ?
#
loop_
_entity_poly.entity_id
_entity_poly.type
_entity_poly.pdbx_seq_one_letter_code
_entity_poly.pdbx_strand_id
1 'polypeptide(L)'
;MLSMDIRRKSVRREAFWRQQTLKAAYTTSDAKQSINVVAAVIVDEIIDQLKHFADPRNLDALLVGVRKIVKLAAETWRLARVERELILASLPAPDADIVPNDDWEEYGTPKEGTLSSKEDPTRHVILRTFPRITREAAHEDFIGEEEKSHPCTYSQGCVLYSDSPVVMARLQELAKKSTDALASGDESSRRGSRESLHREGNVSSP
;
A
#
# COMPACT_ATOMS: atom_id res chain seq x y z
N MET A 1 24.57 -25.45 36.89
CA MET A 1 25.20 -24.38 36.08
C MET A 1 25.62 -24.87 34.69
N LEU A 2 26.39 -25.97 34.57
CA LEU A 2 26.86 -26.51 33.27
C LEU A 2 25.77 -26.74 32.19
N SER A 3 24.57 -27.19 32.57
CA SER A 3 23.48 -27.47 31.63
C SER A 3 22.90 -26.21 30.97
N MET A 4 22.87 -25.10 31.71
CA MET A 4 22.41 -23.81 31.19
C MET A 4 23.44 -23.22 30.21
N ASP A 5 24.73 -23.34 30.53
CA ASP A 5 25.82 -22.86 29.66
C ASP A 5 25.92 -23.66 28.35
N ILE A 6 25.69 -24.98 28.41
CA ILE A 6 25.62 -25.83 27.22
C ILE A 6 24.43 -25.44 26.36
N ARG A 7 23.25 -25.23 26.97
CA ARG A 7 22.03 -24.81 26.25
C ARG A 7 22.23 -23.45 25.57
N ARG A 8 22.81 -22.47 26.25
CA ARG A 8 23.12 -21.16 25.64
C ARG A 8 24.11 -21.27 24.48
N LYS A 9 25.15 -22.11 24.61
CA LYS A 9 26.13 -22.36 23.53
C LYS A 9 25.49 -23.02 22.31
N SER A 10 24.58 -23.98 22.51
CA SER A 10 23.88 -24.64 21.38
C SER A 10 22.93 -23.68 20.67
N VAL A 11 22.15 -22.89 21.42
CA VAL A 11 21.22 -21.88 20.87
C VAL A 11 21.96 -20.83 20.04
N ARG A 12 23.07 -20.28 20.54
CA ARG A 12 23.89 -19.31 19.77
C ARG A 12 24.45 -19.91 18.49
N ARG A 13 24.91 -21.15 18.54
CA ARG A 13 25.48 -21.85 17.38
C ARG A 13 24.40 -22.12 16.34
N GLU A 14 23.22 -22.56 16.75
CA GLU A 14 22.08 -22.77 15.87
C GLU A 14 21.62 -21.47 15.20
N ALA A 15 21.52 -20.38 15.96
CA ALA A 15 21.14 -19.09 15.40
C ALA A 15 22.16 -18.56 14.40
N PHE A 16 23.46 -18.68 14.69
CA PHE A 16 24.52 -18.35 13.74
C PHE A 16 24.41 -19.22 12.47
N TRP A 17 24.14 -20.50 12.64
CA TRP A 17 23.96 -21.43 11.53
C TRP A 17 22.75 -21.06 10.67
N ARG A 18 21.61 -20.76 11.29
CA ARG A 18 20.40 -20.27 10.62
C ARG A 18 20.70 -18.99 9.82
N GLN A 19 21.45 -18.05 10.40
CA GLN A 19 21.81 -16.81 9.72
C GLN A 19 22.69 -17.08 8.49
N GLN A 20 23.74 -17.90 8.61
CA GLN A 20 24.61 -18.24 7.48
C GLN A 20 23.83 -18.96 6.38
N THR A 21 22.95 -19.89 6.75
CA THR A 21 22.11 -20.63 5.80
C THR A 21 21.11 -19.70 5.11
N LEU A 22 20.42 -18.81 5.83
CA LEU A 22 19.49 -17.85 5.23
C LEU A 22 20.22 -16.84 4.34
N LYS A 23 21.37 -16.32 4.78
CA LYS A 23 22.20 -15.43 3.98
C LYS A 23 22.64 -16.11 2.70
N ALA A 24 23.15 -17.34 2.76
CA ALA A 24 23.51 -18.11 1.58
C ALA A 24 22.30 -18.35 0.67
N ALA A 25 21.15 -18.74 1.22
CA ALA A 25 19.95 -19.01 0.45
C ALA A 25 19.39 -17.77 -0.27
N TYR A 26 19.40 -16.59 0.37
CA TYR A 26 18.75 -15.37 -0.17
C TYR A 26 19.70 -14.36 -0.84
N THR A 27 21.02 -14.61 -0.81
CA THR A 27 22.00 -13.79 -1.53
C THR A 27 22.43 -14.38 -2.87
N THR A 28 22.07 -15.63 -3.17
CA THR A 28 22.33 -16.26 -4.46
C THR A 28 21.51 -15.64 -5.60
N SER A 29 22.01 -15.77 -6.83
CA SER A 29 21.36 -15.28 -8.03
C SER A 29 19.99 -15.94 -8.28
N ASP A 30 19.87 -17.23 -7.97
CA ASP A 30 18.63 -18.00 -8.15
C ASP A 30 17.49 -17.50 -7.25
N ALA A 31 17.78 -17.20 -5.98
CA ALA A 31 16.81 -16.59 -5.08
C ALA A 31 16.37 -15.20 -5.54
N LYS A 32 17.30 -14.40 -6.10
CA LYS A 32 16.95 -13.11 -6.70
C LYS A 32 16.04 -13.29 -7.91
N GLN A 33 16.29 -14.30 -8.74
CA GLN A 33 15.51 -14.57 -9.94
C GLN A 33 14.10 -15.05 -9.63
N SER A 34 13.96 -16.01 -8.72
CA SER A 34 12.64 -16.50 -8.26
C SER A 34 11.77 -15.39 -7.68
N ILE A 35 12.34 -14.48 -6.86
CA ILE A 35 11.63 -13.31 -6.34
C ILE A 35 11.19 -12.38 -7.48
N ASN A 36 12.04 -12.12 -8.47
CA ASN A 36 11.70 -11.25 -9.59
C ASN A 36 10.55 -11.80 -10.45
N VAL A 37 10.44 -13.12 -10.58
CA VAL A 37 9.31 -13.75 -11.29
C VAL A 37 8.00 -13.45 -10.56
N VAL A 38 7.97 -13.63 -9.24
CA VAL A 38 6.78 -13.30 -8.41
C VAL A 38 6.48 -11.81 -8.45
N ALA A 39 7.51 -10.96 -8.39
CA ALA A 39 7.36 -9.51 -8.48
C ALA A 39 6.71 -9.08 -9.81
N ALA A 40 7.04 -9.73 -10.93
CA ALA A 40 6.41 -9.44 -12.21
C ALA A 40 4.90 -9.72 -12.18
N VAL A 41 4.50 -10.88 -11.63
CA VAL A 41 3.07 -11.25 -11.48
C VAL A 41 2.33 -10.23 -10.62
N ILE A 42 2.92 -9.80 -9.50
CA ILE A 42 2.32 -8.79 -8.62
C ILE A 42 2.16 -7.43 -9.32
N VAL A 43 3.14 -7.02 -10.14
CA VAL A 43 3.02 -5.78 -10.93
C VAL A 43 1.82 -5.87 -11.86
N ASP A 44 1.67 -6.98 -12.58
CA ASP A 44 0.57 -7.16 -13.53
C ASP A 44 -0.79 -7.18 -12.82
N GLU A 45 -0.90 -7.85 -11.67
CA GLU A 45 -2.11 -7.89 -10.85
C GLU A 45 -2.53 -6.50 -10.36
N ILE A 46 -1.59 -5.71 -9.84
CA ILE A 46 -1.86 -4.33 -9.39
C ILE A 46 -2.33 -3.46 -10.56
N ILE A 47 -1.67 -3.57 -11.72
CA ILE A 47 -2.05 -2.78 -12.90
C ILE A 47 -3.44 -3.18 -13.41
N ASP A 48 -3.77 -4.46 -13.41
CA ASP A 48 -5.09 -4.93 -13.83
C ASP A 48 -6.22 -4.34 -12.98
N GLN A 49 -6.00 -4.21 -11.67
CA GLN A 49 -6.95 -3.58 -10.75
C GLN A 49 -7.02 -2.06 -10.93
N LEU A 50 -5.89 -1.39 -11.19
CA LEU A 50 -5.83 0.07 -11.25
C LEU A 50 -6.15 0.67 -12.62
N LYS A 51 -5.99 -0.07 -13.72
CA LYS A 51 -6.10 0.47 -15.09
C LYS A 51 -7.43 1.15 -15.39
N HIS A 52 -8.53 0.69 -14.78
CA HIS A 52 -9.87 1.23 -14.99
C HIS A 52 -10.07 2.61 -14.34
N PHE A 53 -9.22 2.96 -13.37
CA PHE A 53 -9.25 4.24 -12.66
C PHE A 53 -8.22 5.23 -13.19
N ALA A 54 -7.33 4.80 -14.08
CA ALA A 54 -6.23 5.61 -14.60
C ALA A 54 -6.57 6.26 -15.94
N ASP A 55 -5.94 7.40 -16.23
CA ASP A 55 -5.96 7.99 -17.58
C ASP A 55 -5.20 7.05 -18.54
N PRO A 56 -5.84 6.54 -19.61
CA PRO A 56 -5.19 5.65 -20.58
C PRO A 56 -3.91 6.23 -21.18
N ARG A 57 -3.80 7.56 -21.25
CA ARG A 57 -2.62 8.26 -21.79
C ARG A 57 -1.40 8.19 -20.86
N ASN A 58 -1.62 7.88 -19.59
CA ASN A 58 -0.59 7.83 -18.54
C ASN A 58 -0.38 6.42 -17.98
N LEU A 59 -0.87 5.38 -18.68
CA LEU A 59 -0.76 3.99 -18.23
C LEU A 59 0.71 3.54 -18.08
N ASP A 60 1.59 3.98 -18.98
CA ASP A 60 3.02 3.67 -18.92
C ASP A 60 3.70 4.24 -17.67
N ALA A 61 3.32 5.47 -17.29
CA ALA A 61 3.83 6.11 -16.09
C ALA A 61 3.36 5.36 -14.82
N LEU A 62 2.10 4.92 -14.80
CA LEU A 62 1.56 4.07 -13.73
C LEU A 62 2.33 2.75 -13.62
N LEU A 63 2.55 2.06 -14.75
CA LEU A 63 3.30 0.80 -14.80
C LEU A 63 4.73 0.94 -14.30
N VAL A 64 5.42 2.02 -14.68
CA VAL A 64 6.77 2.34 -14.17
C VAL A 64 6.73 2.61 -12.67
N GLY A 65 5.73 3.35 -12.18
CA GLY A 65 5.55 3.63 -10.76
C GLY A 65 5.36 2.36 -9.93
N VAL A 66 4.40 1.52 -10.33
CA VAL A 66 4.12 0.24 -9.66
C VAL A 66 5.36 -0.67 -9.66
N ARG A 67 6.08 -0.77 -10.78
CA ARG A 67 7.31 -1.57 -10.87
C ARG A 67 8.38 -1.11 -9.87
N LYS A 68 8.55 0.20 -9.68
CA LYS A 68 9.51 0.74 -8.69
C LYS A 68 9.11 0.35 -7.27
N ILE A 69 7.82 0.46 -6.93
CA ILE A 69 7.30 0.10 -5.61
C ILE A 69 7.50 -1.40 -5.34
N VAL A 70 7.09 -2.27 -6.27
CA VAL A 70 7.23 -3.72 -6.10
C VAL A 70 8.69 -4.15 -6.02
N LYS A 71 9.57 -3.55 -6.82
CA LYS A 71 11.02 -3.82 -6.76
C LYS A 71 11.59 -3.46 -5.38
N LEU A 72 11.25 -2.29 -4.86
CA LEU A 72 11.69 -1.86 -3.54
C LEU A 72 11.15 -2.78 -2.44
N ALA A 73 9.88 -3.19 -2.54
CA ALA A 73 9.27 -4.13 -1.60
C ALA A 73 9.99 -5.49 -1.62
N ALA A 74 10.30 -6.02 -2.80
CA ALA A 74 11.02 -7.28 -2.97
C ALA A 74 12.45 -7.22 -2.38
N GLU A 75 13.18 -6.13 -2.63
CA GLU A 75 14.52 -5.93 -2.04
C GLU A 75 14.44 -5.80 -0.52
N THR A 76 13.49 -5.03 -0.01
CA THR A 76 13.27 -4.85 1.44
C THR A 76 12.96 -6.20 2.11
N TRP A 77 12.07 -7.00 1.53
CA TRP A 77 11.74 -8.34 2.04
C TRP A 77 12.93 -9.29 2.05
N ARG A 78 13.80 -9.21 1.04
CA ARG A 78 15.01 -10.03 0.97
C ARG A 78 16.00 -9.65 2.06
N LEU A 79 16.17 -8.36 2.33
CA LEU A 79 17.03 -7.87 3.41
C LEU A 79 16.47 -8.27 4.78
N ALA A 80 15.17 -8.06 4.99
CA ALA A 80 14.48 -8.42 6.23
C ALA A 80 14.60 -9.92 6.58
N ARG A 81 14.63 -10.83 5.60
CA ARG A 81 14.83 -12.28 5.85
C ARG A 81 16.24 -12.66 6.30
N VAL A 82 17.22 -11.80 6.06
CA VAL A 82 18.61 -12.02 6.49
C VAL A 82 18.86 -11.40 7.87
N GLU A 83 17.97 -10.52 8.32
CA GLU A 83 18.00 -9.98 9.68
C GLU A 83 17.80 -11.10 10.71
N ARG A 84 18.49 -10.95 11.84
CA ARG A 84 18.42 -11.90 12.95
C ARG A 84 17.16 -11.70 13.80
N GLU A 85 16.70 -10.46 13.87
CA GLU A 85 15.52 -10.05 14.64
C GLU A 85 14.25 -10.19 13.81
N LEU A 86 13.15 -10.58 14.44
CA LEU A 86 11.88 -10.73 13.76
C LEU A 86 11.33 -9.36 13.38
N ILE A 87 11.17 -9.12 12.08
CA ILE A 87 10.48 -7.95 11.54
C ILE A 87 9.04 -8.35 11.26
N LEU A 88 8.11 -7.64 11.91
CA LEU A 88 6.67 -7.79 11.75
C LEU A 88 6.14 -6.64 10.91
N ALA A 89 5.33 -6.96 9.91
CA ALA A 89 4.57 -5.99 9.13
C ALA A 89 3.08 -6.31 9.24
N SER A 90 2.27 -5.32 9.63
CA SER A 90 0.82 -5.47 9.78
C SER A 90 0.08 -4.40 8.98
N LEU A 91 -0.88 -4.85 8.16
CA LEU A 91 -1.80 -4.01 7.41
C LEU A 91 -3.22 -4.59 7.52
N PRO A 92 -3.90 -4.37 8.65
CA PRO A 92 -5.22 -4.94 8.89
C PRO A 92 -6.30 -4.28 8.02
N ALA A 93 -7.30 -5.07 7.65
CA ALA A 93 -8.47 -4.58 6.91
C ALA A 93 -9.23 -3.51 7.71
N PRO A 94 -9.88 -2.52 7.06
CA PRO A 94 -10.54 -1.39 7.73
C PRO A 94 -11.54 -1.80 8.82
N ASP A 95 -12.25 -2.89 8.60
CA ASP A 95 -13.29 -3.51 9.44
C ASP A 95 -12.75 -4.50 10.48
N ALA A 96 -11.43 -4.62 10.63
CA ALA A 96 -10.84 -5.48 11.65
C ALA A 96 -11.10 -4.92 13.06
N ASP A 97 -12.07 -5.49 13.76
CA ASP A 97 -12.60 -5.08 15.07
C ASP A 97 -11.59 -5.05 16.25
N ILE A 98 -10.32 -5.40 16.05
CA ILE A 98 -9.36 -5.73 17.13
C ILE A 98 -8.06 -4.91 17.09
N VAL A 99 -7.93 -3.91 16.21
CA VAL A 99 -6.66 -3.14 16.11
C VAL A 99 -6.84 -1.72 16.65
N PRO A 100 -6.24 -1.37 17.80
CA PRO A 100 -6.16 0.01 18.26
C PRO A 100 -5.44 0.84 17.20
N ASN A 101 -6.10 1.86 16.67
CA ASN A 101 -5.49 2.77 15.69
C ASN A 101 -4.73 3.93 16.35
N ASP A 102 -4.60 3.91 17.69
CA ASP A 102 -4.01 5.01 18.47
C ASP A 102 -2.55 5.31 18.12
N ASP A 103 -1.84 4.33 17.56
CA ASP A 103 -0.43 4.40 17.19
C ASP A 103 -0.19 4.66 15.69
N TRP A 104 -1.24 4.83 14.87
CA TRP A 104 -1.12 4.99 13.42
C TRP A 104 -1.03 6.46 13.02
N GLU A 105 -0.19 6.82 12.05
CA GLU A 105 -0.13 8.18 11.51
C GLU A 105 -1.34 8.45 10.60
N GLU A 106 -2.05 9.56 10.82
CA GLU A 106 -3.15 9.95 9.95
C GLU A 106 -2.62 10.45 8.59
N TYR A 107 -3.21 9.93 7.51
CA TYR A 107 -2.84 10.29 6.16
C TYR A 107 -3.24 11.74 5.83
N GLY A 108 -2.28 12.53 5.36
CA GLY A 108 -2.54 13.88 4.87
C GLY A 108 -2.63 14.96 5.96
N THR A 109 -2.35 14.62 7.22
CA THR A 109 -2.23 15.60 8.31
C THR A 109 -0.75 15.92 8.57
N PRO A 110 -0.34 17.20 8.66
CA PRO A 110 1.01 17.57 9.05
C PRO A 110 1.34 17.08 10.47
N LYS A 111 2.60 16.69 10.72
CA LYS A 111 3.05 16.04 11.97
C LYS A 111 3.00 16.92 13.23
N GLU A 112 2.51 18.16 13.14
CA GLU A 112 2.38 19.06 14.28
C GLU A 112 0.96 19.05 14.84
N GLY A 113 0.81 18.38 15.97
CA GLY A 113 -0.13 18.78 17.02
C GLY A 113 -1.62 18.71 16.71
N THR A 114 -2.05 17.91 15.73
CA THR A 114 -3.48 17.72 15.53
C THR A 114 -3.99 16.75 16.59
N LEU A 115 -4.68 17.31 17.60
CA LEU A 115 -5.58 16.58 18.47
C LEU A 115 -6.68 15.99 17.59
N SER A 116 -6.42 14.82 17.00
CA SER A 116 -7.47 13.98 16.44
C SER A 116 -8.51 13.82 17.54
N SER A 117 -9.72 14.32 17.30
CA SER A 117 -10.85 14.12 18.19
C SER A 117 -11.19 12.63 18.13
N LYS A 118 -10.47 11.83 18.92
CA LYS A 118 -10.58 10.36 18.98
C LYS A 118 -11.96 9.86 19.46
N GLU A 119 -12.85 10.78 19.86
CA GLU A 119 -14.12 10.48 20.52
C GLU A 119 -15.35 10.81 19.66
N ASP A 120 -15.20 11.12 18.36
CA ASP A 120 -16.37 11.23 17.48
C ASP A 120 -16.89 9.83 17.11
N PRO A 121 -18.11 9.43 17.52
CA PRO A 121 -18.68 8.11 17.22
C PRO A 121 -18.93 7.88 15.72
N THR A 122 -18.83 8.91 14.88
CA THR A 122 -18.99 8.80 13.42
C THR A 122 -17.67 8.57 12.68
N ARG A 123 -16.53 8.77 13.34
CA ARG A 123 -15.20 8.61 12.77
C ARG A 123 -14.86 7.13 12.63
N HIS A 124 -14.68 6.67 11.40
CA HIS A 124 -14.29 5.30 11.11
C HIS A 124 -13.13 5.23 10.11
N VAL A 125 -12.41 4.12 10.13
CA VAL A 125 -11.31 3.87 9.18
C VAL A 125 -11.90 3.58 7.81
N ILE A 126 -11.51 4.35 6.81
CA ILE A 126 -11.79 4.05 5.41
C ILE A 126 -10.75 3.07 4.88
N LEU A 127 -9.47 3.37 5.10
CA LEU A 127 -8.37 2.61 4.52
C LEU A 127 -7.10 2.76 5.35
N ARG A 128 -6.35 1.67 5.48
CA ARG A 128 -4.96 1.73 5.93
C ARG A 128 -4.06 1.77 4.70
N THR A 129 -3.34 2.87 4.53
CA THR A 129 -2.59 3.19 3.30
C THR A 129 -1.14 2.71 3.36
N PHE A 130 -0.60 2.47 4.57
CA PHE A 130 0.76 1.98 4.75
C PHE A 130 0.87 1.06 5.96
N PRO A 131 1.60 -0.08 5.90
CA PRO A 131 1.70 -1.02 7.00
C PRO A 131 2.46 -0.45 8.20
N ARG A 132 2.09 -0.89 9.40
CA ARG A 132 2.94 -0.74 10.58
C ARG A 132 4.05 -1.77 10.52
N ILE A 133 5.30 -1.33 10.67
CA ILE A 133 6.49 -2.18 10.59
C ILE A 133 7.29 -2.03 11.88
N THR A 134 7.46 -3.14 12.60
CA THR A 134 8.19 -3.19 13.88
C THR A 134 9.18 -4.33 13.90
N ARG A 135 10.28 -4.14 14.60
CA ARG A 135 11.28 -5.13 14.94
C ARG A 135 11.09 -5.55 16.39
N GLU A 136 11.01 -6.84 16.65
CA GLU A 136 11.04 -7.36 18.02
C GLU A 136 12.38 -7.10 18.71
N ALA A 137 12.40 -7.22 20.04
CA ALA A 137 13.63 -7.17 20.81
C ALA A 137 14.57 -8.32 20.40
N ALA A 138 15.87 -8.06 20.35
CA ALA A 138 16.84 -9.14 20.17
C ALA A 138 16.71 -10.16 21.32
N HIS A 139 16.78 -11.44 20.97
CA HIS A 139 16.76 -12.51 21.96
C HIS A 139 17.93 -12.38 22.95
N GLU A 140 17.71 -12.72 24.22
CA GLU A 140 18.61 -12.42 25.35
C GLU A 140 20.05 -12.91 25.16
N ASP A 141 20.22 -14.03 24.46
CA ASP A 141 21.54 -14.60 24.14
C ASP A 141 22.40 -13.76 23.17
N PHE A 142 21.84 -12.70 22.60
CA PHE A 142 22.48 -11.78 21.66
C PHE A 142 22.59 -10.34 22.17
N ILE A 143 22.28 -10.11 23.45
CA ILE A 143 22.50 -8.83 24.12
C ILE A 143 24.01 -8.61 24.23
N GLY A 144 24.52 -7.86 23.26
CA GLY A 144 25.92 -7.43 23.15
C GLY A 144 26.03 -6.17 22.28
N GLU A 145 25.06 -5.97 21.38
CA GLU A 145 24.81 -4.69 20.71
C GLU A 145 23.66 -3.98 21.44
N GLU A 146 24.00 -3.00 22.30
CA GLU A 146 23.07 -2.31 23.22
C GLU A 146 21.85 -1.72 22.48
N GLU A 147 22.04 -1.25 21.24
CA GLU A 147 21.04 -0.67 20.34
C GLU A 147 19.98 -1.67 19.83
N LYS A 148 20.27 -2.98 19.83
CA LYS A 148 19.35 -4.02 19.33
C LYS A 148 18.54 -4.71 20.42
N SER A 149 18.80 -4.37 21.67
CA SER A 149 18.15 -4.96 22.85
C SER A 149 16.66 -4.59 22.96
N HIS A 150 16.24 -3.48 22.36
CA HIS A 150 14.89 -2.95 22.46
C HIS A 150 14.09 -3.16 21.17
N PRO A 151 12.76 -3.33 21.26
CA PRO A 151 11.92 -3.30 20.06
C PRO A 151 12.06 -1.94 19.36
N CYS A 152 11.95 -1.94 18.03
CA CYS A 152 12.09 -0.74 17.21
C CYS A 152 10.92 -0.62 16.24
N THR A 153 10.33 0.57 16.10
CA THR A 153 9.27 0.83 15.11
C THR A 153 9.89 1.53 13.90
N TYR A 154 9.95 0.84 12.76
CA TYR A 154 10.40 1.41 11.49
C TYR A 154 9.31 2.26 10.83
N SER A 155 8.05 1.87 11.02
CA SER A 155 6.90 2.64 10.57
C SER A 155 5.72 2.43 11.51
N GLN A 156 5.07 3.53 11.89
CA GLN A 156 3.83 3.54 12.66
C GLN A 156 2.62 3.05 11.84
N GLY A 157 2.77 2.93 10.52
CA GLY A 157 1.66 2.71 9.61
C GLY A 157 0.90 4.00 9.34
N CYS A 158 0.07 3.98 8.30
CA CYS A 158 -0.71 5.13 7.89
C CYS A 158 -2.18 4.77 7.70
N VAL A 159 -3.08 5.61 8.21
CA VAL A 159 -4.52 5.37 8.24
C VAL A 159 -5.27 6.59 7.71
N LEU A 160 -6.32 6.32 6.94
CA LEU A 160 -7.24 7.30 6.39
C LEU A 160 -8.60 7.13 7.07
N TYR A 161 -9.08 8.22 7.67
CA TYR A 161 -10.38 8.25 8.34
C TYR A 161 -11.44 8.93 7.47
N SER A 162 -12.70 8.72 7.83
CA SER A 162 -13.87 9.29 7.14
C SER A 162 -13.92 10.82 7.16
N ASP A 163 -13.35 11.43 8.19
CA ASP A 163 -13.28 12.88 8.40
C ASP A 163 -11.93 13.49 7.99
N SER A 164 -10.98 12.68 7.51
CA SER A 164 -9.65 13.17 7.12
C SER A 164 -9.77 14.29 6.08
N PRO A 165 -8.94 15.35 6.13
CA PRO A 165 -9.07 16.53 5.27
C PRO A 165 -9.12 16.21 3.77
N VAL A 166 -8.34 15.21 3.33
CA VAL A 166 -8.33 14.76 1.93
C VAL A 166 -9.65 14.11 1.50
N VAL A 167 -10.32 13.39 2.41
CA VAL A 167 -11.63 12.76 2.15
C VAL A 167 -12.69 13.84 2.08
N MET A 168 -12.69 14.76 3.04
CA MET A 168 -13.63 15.87 3.08
C MET A 168 -13.50 16.78 1.85
N ALA A 169 -12.27 17.10 1.45
CA ALA A 169 -12.01 17.85 0.22
C ALA A 169 -12.57 17.13 -1.01
N ARG A 170 -12.35 15.81 -1.11
CA ARG A 170 -12.86 15.01 -2.24
C ARG A 170 -14.39 14.94 -2.27
N LEU A 171 -15.05 14.79 -1.12
CA LEU A 171 -16.52 14.80 -1.03
C LEU A 171 -17.09 16.15 -1.48
N GLN A 172 -16.45 17.26 -1.10
CA GLN A 172 -16.85 18.60 -1.55
C GLN A 172 -16.69 18.78 -3.07
N GLU A 173 -15.60 18.28 -3.66
CA GLU A 173 -15.41 18.29 -5.12
C GLU A 173 -16.51 17.53 -5.86
N LEU A 174 -16.89 16.35 -5.35
CA LEU A 174 -17.94 15.53 -5.95
C LEU A 174 -19.32 16.19 -5.84
N ALA A 175 -19.62 16.81 -4.70
CA ALA A 175 -20.87 17.55 -4.49
C ALA A 175 -21.01 18.75 -5.44
N LYS A 176 -19.92 19.50 -5.66
CA LYS A 176 -19.87 20.61 -6.63
C LYS A 176 -20.14 20.11 -8.05
N LYS A 177 -19.44 19.05 -8.48
CA LYS A 177 -19.62 18.46 -9.82
C LYS A 177 -21.04 17.96 -10.07
N SER A 178 -21.71 17.41 -9.05
CA SER A 178 -23.11 16.99 -9.15
C SER A 178 -24.05 18.18 -9.36
N THR A 179 -23.78 19.30 -8.70
CA THR A 179 -24.59 20.52 -8.82
C THR A 179 -24.42 21.16 -10.20
N ASP A 180 -23.18 21.22 -10.70
CA ASP A 180 -22.87 21.76 -12.03
C ASP A 180 -23.48 20.91 -13.16
N ALA A 181 -23.51 19.59 -13.00
CA ALA A 181 -24.15 18.68 -13.96
C ALA A 181 -25.67 18.88 -14.04
N LEU A 182 -26.33 19.23 -12.93
CA LEU A 182 -27.76 19.57 -12.89
C LEU A 182 -28.03 20.96 -13.48
N ALA A 183 -27.13 21.92 -13.26
CA ALA A 183 -27.26 23.28 -13.79
C ALA A 183 -27.01 23.38 -15.30
N SER A 184 -26.17 22.51 -15.87
CA SER A 184 -25.86 22.48 -17.31
C SER A 184 -26.87 21.68 -18.17
N GLY A 185 -27.85 21.02 -17.54
CA GLY A 185 -28.75 20.07 -18.20
C GLY A 185 -29.92 20.67 -19.01
N ASP A 186 -30.12 21.99 -19.00
CA ASP A 186 -31.35 22.61 -19.53
C ASP A 186 -31.17 23.43 -20.85
N GLU A 187 -29.97 23.47 -21.43
CA GLU A 187 -29.63 24.34 -22.58
C GLU A 187 -29.36 23.60 -23.91
N SER A 188 -29.80 22.34 -24.10
CA SER A 188 -29.56 21.62 -25.37
C SER A 188 -30.76 20.98 -26.07
N SER A 189 -31.99 21.08 -25.54
CA SER A 189 -33.18 20.46 -26.17
C SER A 189 -34.03 21.38 -27.07
N ARG A 190 -33.57 22.59 -27.42
CA ARG A 190 -34.38 23.53 -28.24
C ARG A 190 -33.61 24.13 -29.42
N ARG A 191 -33.15 23.31 -30.37
CA ARG A 191 -32.89 23.84 -31.73
C ARG A 191 -33.03 22.78 -32.82
N GLY A 192 -34.13 22.88 -33.57
CA GLY A 192 -34.12 22.56 -35.00
C GLY A 192 -34.79 21.27 -35.47
N SER A 193 -36.08 21.07 -35.16
CA SER A 193 -36.97 20.25 -36.01
C SER A 193 -37.50 21.13 -37.15
N ARG A 194 -37.00 20.95 -38.38
CA ARG A 194 -37.66 21.23 -39.66
C ARG A 194 -36.70 21.03 -40.84
N GLU A 195 -36.94 19.99 -41.63
CA GLU A 195 -37.26 20.06 -43.07
C GLU A 195 -37.07 18.69 -43.74
N SER A 196 -38.20 18.00 -43.91
CA SER A 196 -38.43 17.04 -44.97
C SER A 196 -38.43 17.75 -46.33
N LEU A 197 -37.76 17.21 -47.35
CA LEU A 197 -38.24 17.24 -48.74
C LEU A 197 -37.43 16.27 -49.64
N HIS A 198 -38.21 15.47 -50.36
CA HIS A 198 -37.89 14.59 -51.50
C HIS A 198 -36.69 14.96 -52.38
N ARG A 199 -35.98 13.92 -52.86
CA ARG A 199 -35.77 13.72 -54.32
C ARG A 199 -35.45 12.25 -54.67
N GLU A 200 -36.33 11.65 -55.47
CA GLU A 200 -36.06 10.47 -56.29
C GLU A 200 -35.14 10.84 -57.48
N GLY A 201 -34.37 9.88 -58.00
CA GLY A 201 -33.81 9.99 -59.35
C GLY A 201 -32.54 9.18 -59.64
N ASN A 202 -32.74 7.93 -60.08
CA ASN A 202 -32.06 7.23 -61.20
C ASN A 202 -30.53 6.95 -61.22
N VAL A 203 -30.18 5.64 -61.29
CA VAL A 203 -29.52 4.90 -62.42
C VAL A 203 -28.14 5.44 -62.89
N SER A 204 -27.01 4.72 -62.92
CA SER A 204 -26.69 3.42 -63.54
C SER A 204 -25.25 2.98 -63.20
N SER A 205 -25.01 1.66 -63.22
CA SER A 205 -23.74 0.91 -63.35
C SER A 205 -22.93 1.25 -64.63
N PRO A 206 -21.68 0.75 -64.84
CA PRO A 206 -20.99 -0.41 -64.24
C PRO A 206 -19.72 -0.13 -63.44
#